data_AF-A0A2G2WII7-F1
#
_entry.id   AF-A0A2G2WII7-F1
#
_cell.length_a   1.000
_cell.length_b   1.000
_cell.length_c   1.000
_cell.angle_alpha   90.00
_cell.angle_beta   90.00
_cell.angle_gamma   90.00
#
_symmetry.space_group_name_H-M   'P 1'
#
loop_
_entity.id
_entity.type
_entity.pdbx_description
1 polymer ?
#
loop_
_entity_poly.entity_id
_entity_poly.type
_entity_poly.pdbx_seq_one_letter_code
_entity_poly.pdbx_strand_id
1 'polypeptide(L)'
;MILRERCSTSSVVDSQDPNSLIRDLAVRTMGCIRADKIIEYLCDPLQRCLKDDDPYFRKTVAICVAKLYDINAELVEDRGFLYALKDLISDNNPMVAINVVAALAEIQESSSRPIFKITIHTLSKFLTTLNKCTEWGQVFILDSLSKYKADDAREAENIVERVTPQLQL
;
A
#
# COMPACT_ATOMS: atom_id res chain seq x y z
N MET A 1 -15.31 26.66 -7.22
CA MET A 1 -16.06 25.40 -7.42
C MET A 1 -15.82 24.83 -8.82
N ILE A 2 -16.09 25.57 -9.89
CA ILE A 2 -15.91 25.15 -11.30
C ILE A 2 -14.46 24.75 -11.66
N LEU A 3 -13.44 25.48 -11.15
CA LEU A 3 -12.03 25.14 -11.40
C LEU A 3 -11.59 23.82 -10.73
N ARG A 4 -12.21 23.43 -9.60
CA ARG A 4 -11.92 22.16 -8.93
C ARG A 4 -12.54 20.99 -9.70
N GLU A 5 -13.78 21.11 -10.15
CA GLU A 5 -14.45 20.08 -10.97
C GLU A 5 -13.75 19.86 -12.32
N ARG A 6 -13.30 20.92 -13.00
CA ARG A 6 -12.57 20.80 -14.27
C ARG A 6 -11.20 20.11 -14.12
N CYS A 7 -10.52 20.38 -13.01
CA CYS A 7 -9.25 19.75 -12.68
C CYS A 7 -9.45 18.25 -12.39
N SER A 8 -10.52 17.89 -11.68
CA SER A 8 -10.90 16.49 -11.44
C SER A 8 -11.21 15.72 -12.72
N THR A 9 -11.96 16.31 -13.66
CA THR A 9 -12.27 15.63 -14.94
C THR A 9 -11.03 15.42 -15.81
N SER A 10 -10.07 16.37 -15.80
CA SER A 10 -8.77 16.19 -16.46
C SER A 10 -7.99 15.06 -15.82
N SER A 11 -7.82 15.08 -14.49
CA SER A 11 -7.02 14.07 -13.79
C SER A 11 -7.59 12.65 -13.91
N VAL A 12 -8.91 12.50 -14.06
CA VAL A 12 -9.53 11.19 -14.36
C VAL A 12 -9.13 10.69 -15.76
N VAL A 13 -9.07 11.57 -16.76
CA VAL A 13 -8.56 11.22 -18.10
C VAL A 13 -7.07 10.91 -18.04
N ASP A 14 -6.30 11.75 -17.34
CA ASP A 14 -4.85 11.62 -17.19
C ASP A 14 -4.46 10.32 -16.42
N SER A 15 -5.34 9.81 -15.55
CA SER A 15 -5.15 8.52 -14.87
C SER A 15 -5.20 7.30 -15.83
N GLN A 16 -5.65 7.50 -17.07
CA GLN A 16 -5.71 6.46 -18.12
C GLN A 16 -4.67 6.71 -19.22
N ASP A 17 -3.77 7.67 -19.04
CA ASP A 17 -2.75 7.99 -20.03
C ASP A 17 -1.77 6.80 -20.22
N PRO A 18 -1.32 6.50 -21.45
CA PRO A 18 -0.33 5.43 -21.68
C PRO A 18 0.99 5.66 -20.93
N ASN A 19 1.35 6.91 -20.64
CA ASN A 19 2.55 7.27 -19.88
C ASN A 19 2.32 7.12 -18.37
N SER A 20 3.08 6.22 -17.73
CA SER A 20 2.94 5.95 -16.30
C SER A 20 3.31 7.13 -15.39
N LEU A 21 4.14 8.07 -15.86
CA LEU A 21 4.44 9.30 -15.11
C LEU A 21 3.23 10.24 -15.04
N ILE A 22 2.46 10.32 -16.13
CA ILE A 22 1.24 11.14 -16.19
C ILE A 22 0.17 10.52 -15.30
N ARG A 23 0.00 9.19 -15.36
CA ARG A 23 -0.91 8.47 -14.45
C ARG A 23 -0.53 8.68 -12.98
N ASP A 24 0.76 8.53 -12.62
CA ASP A 24 1.27 8.73 -11.25
C ASP A 24 0.98 10.14 -10.73
N LEU A 25 1.26 11.15 -11.54
CA LEU A 25 1.00 12.54 -11.18
C LEU A 25 -0.51 12.80 -10.97
N ALA A 26 -1.36 12.25 -11.84
CA ALA A 26 -2.80 12.38 -11.73
C ALA A 26 -3.32 11.76 -10.43
N VAL A 27 -2.91 10.53 -10.11
CA VAL A 27 -3.34 9.82 -8.89
C VAL A 27 -2.85 10.52 -7.62
N ARG A 28 -1.60 10.98 -7.59
CA ARG A 28 -1.07 11.77 -6.46
C ARG A 28 -1.81 13.08 -6.28
N THR A 29 -2.08 13.79 -7.39
CA THR A 29 -2.80 15.06 -7.36
C THR A 29 -4.22 14.88 -6.84
N MET A 30 -4.95 13.88 -7.34
CA MET A 30 -6.31 13.56 -6.88
C MET A 30 -6.33 13.15 -5.41
N GLY A 31 -5.37 12.33 -4.94
CA GLY A 31 -5.26 11.91 -3.54
C GLY A 31 -4.96 13.05 -2.56
N CYS A 32 -4.42 14.17 -3.05
CA CYS A 32 -4.15 15.36 -2.22
C CYS A 32 -5.35 16.33 -2.16
N ILE A 33 -6.37 16.18 -3.02
CA ILE A 33 -7.54 17.05 -3.01
C ILE A 33 -8.59 16.48 -2.06
N ARG A 34 -8.58 16.96 -0.82
CA ARG A 34 -9.58 16.65 0.21
C ARG A 34 -10.93 17.32 -0.07
N ALA A 35 -11.64 16.84 -1.10
CA ALA A 35 -13.02 17.24 -1.36
C ALA A 35 -13.86 15.99 -1.57
N ASP A 36 -14.90 15.84 -0.74
CA ASP A 36 -15.73 14.62 -0.67
C ASP A 36 -16.28 14.18 -2.03
N LYS A 37 -16.70 15.15 -2.86
CA LYS A 37 -17.17 14.88 -4.22
C LYS A 37 -16.10 14.31 -5.16
N ILE A 38 -14.82 14.65 -4.98
CA ILE A 38 -13.72 14.20 -5.85
C ILE A 38 -13.31 12.77 -5.50
N ILE A 39 -13.46 12.39 -4.23
CA ILE A 39 -13.10 11.09 -3.70
C ILE A 39 -13.95 9.97 -4.32
N GLU A 40 -15.24 10.20 -4.55
CA GLU A 40 -16.11 9.23 -5.24
C GLU A 40 -15.64 8.96 -6.68
N TYR A 41 -15.21 10.00 -7.41
CA TYR A 41 -14.68 9.86 -8.77
C TYR A 41 -13.29 9.21 -8.82
N LEU A 42 -12.54 9.24 -7.71
CA LEU A 42 -11.21 8.64 -7.62
C LEU A 42 -11.29 7.11 -7.46
N CYS A 43 -12.38 6.58 -6.90
CA CYS A 43 -12.45 5.18 -6.53
C CYS A 43 -12.32 4.21 -7.73
N ASP A 44 -13.04 4.47 -8.83
CA ASP A 44 -12.99 3.61 -10.01
C ASP A 44 -11.62 3.63 -10.71
N PRO A 45 -10.99 4.80 -10.95
CA PRO A 45 -9.60 4.86 -11.37
C PRO A 45 -8.68 4.09 -10.43
N LEU A 46 -8.75 4.34 -9.13
CA LEU A 46 -7.85 3.74 -8.14
C LEU A 46 -7.95 2.20 -8.13
N GLN A 47 -9.16 1.64 -8.24
CA GLN A 47 -9.36 0.18 -8.34
C GLN A 47 -8.71 -0.41 -9.59
N ARG A 48 -8.78 0.28 -10.74
CA ARG A 48 -8.11 -0.18 -11.96
C ARG A 48 -6.60 -0.11 -11.82
N CYS A 49 -6.10 0.98 -11.24
CA CYS A 49 -4.68 1.24 -11.07
C CYS A 49 -4.00 0.23 -10.11
N LEU A 50 -4.74 -0.36 -9.17
CA LEU A 50 -4.24 -1.47 -8.33
C LEU A 50 -3.85 -2.72 -9.14
N LYS A 51 -4.41 -2.87 -10.34
CA LYS A 51 -4.16 -4.00 -11.26
C LYS A 51 -3.36 -3.58 -12.50
N ASP A 52 -2.76 -2.39 -12.50
CA ASP A 52 -1.95 -1.90 -13.63
C ASP A 52 -0.70 -2.77 -13.82
N ASP A 53 -0.20 -2.89 -15.05
CA ASP A 53 1.00 -3.67 -15.36
C ASP A 53 2.28 -3.06 -14.78
N ASP A 54 2.34 -1.73 -14.62
CA ASP A 54 3.49 -1.02 -14.10
C ASP A 54 3.58 -1.15 -12.56
N PRO A 55 4.62 -1.83 -12.02
CA PRO A 55 4.82 -1.92 -10.58
C PRO A 55 5.02 -0.55 -9.91
N TYR A 56 5.59 0.43 -10.62
CA TYR A 56 5.74 1.78 -10.10
C TYR A 56 4.39 2.43 -9.82
N PHE A 57 3.39 2.13 -10.63
CA PHE A 57 2.07 2.69 -10.47
C PHE A 57 1.30 1.95 -9.36
N ARG A 58 1.36 0.61 -9.31
CA ARG A 58 0.75 -0.18 -8.23
C ARG A 58 1.23 0.26 -6.84
N LYS A 59 2.53 0.56 -6.66
CA LYS A 59 3.05 1.07 -5.37
C LYS A 59 2.48 2.46 -5.01
N THR A 60 2.33 3.36 -5.97
CA THR A 60 1.79 4.70 -5.72
C THR A 60 0.33 4.61 -5.32
N VAL A 61 -0.42 3.75 -6.01
CA VAL A 61 -1.83 3.52 -5.74
C VAL A 61 -2.03 2.96 -4.32
N ALA A 62 -1.15 2.07 -3.86
CA ALA A 62 -1.20 1.57 -2.48
C ALA A 62 -1.09 2.70 -1.43
N ILE A 63 -0.16 3.63 -1.63
CA ILE A 63 0.00 4.82 -0.75
C ILE A 63 -1.24 5.72 -0.83
N CYS A 64 -1.83 5.89 -2.02
CA CYS A 64 -3.04 6.67 -2.19
C CYS A 64 -4.26 6.05 -1.50
N VAL A 65 -4.35 4.71 -1.42
CA VAL A 65 -5.40 4.03 -0.65
C VAL A 65 -5.26 4.32 0.85
N ALA A 66 -4.04 4.31 1.40
CA ALA A 66 -3.83 4.67 2.82
C ALA A 66 -4.29 6.10 3.11
N LYS A 67 -3.88 7.06 2.27
CA LYS A 67 -4.36 8.46 2.36
C LYS A 67 -5.86 8.59 2.24
N LEU A 68 -6.49 7.78 1.38
CA LEU A 68 -7.93 7.77 1.22
C LEU A 68 -8.62 7.23 2.47
N TYR A 69 -8.05 6.22 3.13
CA TYR A 69 -8.57 5.67 4.39
C TYR A 69 -8.61 6.74 5.50
N ASP A 70 -7.57 7.55 5.62
CA ASP A 70 -7.52 8.68 6.56
C ASP A 70 -8.59 9.76 6.30
N ILE A 71 -9.12 9.84 5.08
CA ILE A 71 -10.16 10.80 4.72
C ILE A 71 -11.55 10.17 4.89
N ASN A 72 -11.74 8.94 4.40
CA ASN A 72 -13.00 8.23 4.44
C ASN A 72 -12.78 6.71 4.51
N ALA A 73 -12.65 6.19 5.74
CA ALA A 73 -12.45 4.77 6.01
C ALA A 73 -13.62 3.90 5.53
N GLU A 74 -14.87 4.35 5.71
CA GLU A 74 -16.08 3.62 5.32
C GLU A 74 -16.09 3.35 3.81
N LEU A 75 -15.78 4.36 3.00
CA LEU A 75 -15.69 4.20 1.55
C LEU A 75 -14.58 3.21 1.13
N VAL A 76 -13.45 3.21 1.81
CA VAL A 76 -12.34 2.29 1.52
C VAL A 76 -12.73 0.84 1.82
N GLU A 77 -13.46 0.64 2.92
CA GLU A 77 -14.01 -0.66 3.31
C GLU A 77 -15.09 -1.13 2.33
N ASP A 78 -16.08 -0.29 2.02
CA ASP A 78 -17.21 -0.61 1.14
C ASP A 78 -16.78 -0.93 -0.30
N ARG A 79 -15.77 -0.23 -0.81
CA ARG A 79 -15.22 -0.47 -2.15
C ARG A 79 -14.22 -1.62 -2.19
N GLY A 80 -13.96 -2.29 -1.07
CA GLY A 80 -13.11 -3.46 -1.01
C GLY A 80 -11.62 -3.18 -1.25
N PHE A 81 -11.16 -1.95 -1.07
CA PHE A 81 -9.76 -1.57 -1.27
C PHE A 81 -8.82 -2.29 -0.29
N LEU A 82 -9.28 -2.55 0.94
CA LEU A 82 -8.50 -3.31 1.92
C LEU A 82 -8.22 -4.73 1.44
N TYR A 83 -9.20 -5.36 0.77
CA TYR A 83 -9.01 -6.70 0.20
C TYR A 83 -8.00 -6.66 -0.95
N ALA A 84 -8.14 -5.67 -1.84
CA ALA A 84 -7.22 -5.50 -2.95
C ALA A 84 -5.77 -5.22 -2.48
N LEU A 85 -5.57 -4.37 -1.47
CA LEU A 85 -4.25 -4.17 -0.86
C LEU A 85 -3.65 -5.46 -0.29
N LYS A 86 -4.45 -6.25 0.43
CA LYS A 86 -3.97 -7.54 0.98
C LYS A 86 -3.53 -8.51 -0.12
N ASP A 87 -4.24 -8.53 -1.25
CA ASP A 87 -3.86 -9.33 -2.42
C ASP A 87 -2.52 -8.87 -3.01
N LEU A 88 -2.30 -7.55 -3.10
CA LEU A 88 -1.05 -6.95 -3.58
C LEU A 88 0.18 -7.24 -2.70
N ILE A 89 0.03 -7.75 -1.48
CA ILE A 89 1.17 -8.24 -0.69
C ILE A 89 1.90 -9.38 -1.42
N SER A 90 1.15 -10.18 -2.17
CA SER A 90 1.69 -11.30 -2.94
C SER A 90 2.28 -10.88 -4.29
N ASP A 91 2.39 -9.58 -4.59
CA ASP A 91 2.92 -9.08 -5.87
C ASP A 91 4.31 -9.67 -6.18
N ASN A 92 4.54 -9.92 -7.47
CA ASN A 92 5.80 -10.44 -7.98
C ASN A 92 6.97 -9.45 -7.75
N ASN A 93 6.67 -8.15 -7.71
CA ASN A 93 7.64 -7.11 -7.47
C ASN A 93 7.78 -6.82 -5.96
N PRO A 94 8.96 -7.05 -5.35
CA PRO A 94 9.18 -6.80 -3.93
C PRO A 94 8.96 -5.33 -3.54
N MET A 95 9.22 -4.38 -4.44
CA MET A 95 9.01 -2.95 -4.19
C MET A 95 7.54 -2.59 -4.02
N VAL A 96 6.64 -3.27 -4.73
CA VAL A 96 5.19 -3.10 -4.55
C VAL A 96 4.77 -3.65 -3.19
N ALA A 97 5.19 -4.88 -2.88
CA ALA A 97 4.86 -5.53 -1.62
C ALA A 97 5.26 -4.68 -0.40
N ILE A 98 6.44 -4.07 -0.38
CA ILE A 98 6.89 -3.18 0.72
C ILE A 98 5.96 -1.99 0.90
N ASN A 99 5.61 -1.29 -0.19
CA ASN A 99 4.77 -0.10 -0.10
C ASN A 99 3.34 -0.44 0.31
N VAL A 100 2.85 -1.62 -0.10
CA VAL A 100 1.55 -2.15 0.33
C VAL A 100 1.57 -2.45 1.83
N VAL A 101 2.66 -3.01 2.35
CA VAL A 101 2.82 -3.28 3.79
C VAL A 101 2.87 -1.99 4.59
N ALA A 102 3.64 -1.00 4.13
CA ALA A 102 3.66 0.32 4.75
C ALA A 102 2.26 0.97 4.77
N ALA A 103 1.54 0.93 3.64
CA ALA A 103 0.18 1.43 3.54
C ALA A 103 -0.78 0.69 4.50
N LEU A 104 -0.69 -0.63 4.62
CA LEU A 104 -1.51 -1.42 5.54
C LEU A 104 -1.16 -1.16 7.01
N ALA A 105 0.11 -0.92 7.33
CA ALA A 105 0.54 -0.54 8.67
C ALA A 105 -0.01 0.84 9.06
N GLU A 106 0.06 1.82 8.16
CA GLU A 106 -0.52 3.15 8.34
C GLU A 106 -2.04 3.08 8.55
N ILE A 107 -2.75 2.32 7.70
CA ILE A 107 -4.19 2.06 7.86
C ILE A 107 -4.51 1.39 9.22
N GLN A 108 -3.67 0.47 9.68
CA GLN A 108 -3.84 -0.19 10.98
C GLN A 108 -3.69 0.79 12.15
N GLU A 109 -2.82 1.79 12.04
CA GLU A 109 -2.64 2.83 13.06
C GLU A 109 -3.83 3.79 13.12
N SER A 110 -4.43 4.10 11.97
CA SER A 110 -5.65 4.93 11.88
C SER A 110 -6.94 4.17 12.24
N SER A 111 -6.91 2.83 12.25
CA SER A 111 -8.08 1.98 12.53
C SER A 111 -8.18 1.53 13.98
N SER A 112 -9.39 1.57 14.53
CA SER A 112 -9.71 0.98 15.83
C SER A 112 -9.81 -0.56 15.80
N ARG A 113 -9.90 -1.15 14.61
CA ARG A 113 -10.03 -2.60 14.39
C ARG A 113 -8.75 -3.18 13.79
N PRO A 114 -8.44 -4.46 14.06
CA PRO A 114 -7.34 -5.13 13.39
C PRO A 114 -7.68 -5.33 11.89
N ILE A 115 -7.04 -4.54 11.03
CA ILE A 115 -7.19 -4.60 9.57
C ILE A 115 -6.19 -5.59 8.99
N PHE A 116 -4.96 -5.60 9.48
CA PHE A 116 -3.89 -6.42 8.93
C PHE A 116 -3.25 -7.27 10.02
N LYS A 117 -3.42 -8.59 9.90
CA LYS A 117 -2.69 -9.58 10.69
C LYS A 117 -1.66 -10.25 9.81
N ILE A 118 -0.41 -10.25 10.24
CA ILE A 118 0.67 -10.96 9.56
C ILE A 118 0.36 -12.47 9.65
N THR A 119 0.24 -13.09 8.48
CA THR A 119 0.09 -14.55 8.33
C THR A 119 1.45 -15.17 8.06
N ILE A 120 1.57 -16.50 8.19
CA ILE A 120 2.79 -17.24 7.84
C ILE A 120 3.24 -16.96 6.39
N HIS A 121 2.28 -16.85 5.45
CA HIS A 121 2.57 -16.51 4.06
C HIS A 121 3.18 -15.11 3.93
N THR A 122 2.57 -14.13 4.60
CA THR A 122 3.06 -12.75 4.61
C THR A 122 4.42 -12.64 5.29
N LEU A 123 4.63 -13.36 6.40
CA LEU A 123 5.89 -13.46 7.10
C LEU A 123 7.00 -14.00 6.19
N SER A 124 6.75 -15.11 5.50
CA SER A 124 7.72 -15.69 4.54
C SER A 124 8.07 -14.71 3.42
N LYS A 125 7.08 -13.96 2.92
CA LYS A 125 7.29 -12.92 1.91
C LYS A 125 8.13 -11.76 2.46
N PHE A 126 7.91 -11.35 3.70
CA PHE A 126 8.69 -10.29 4.37
C PHE A 126 10.14 -10.71 4.51
N LEU A 127 10.41 -11.90 5.05
CA LEU A 127 11.77 -12.41 5.22
C LEU A 127 12.51 -12.58 3.88
N THR A 128 11.79 -12.94 2.82
CA THR A 128 12.37 -13.03 1.47
C THR A 128 12.65 -11.64 0.88
N THR A 129 11.75 -10.69 1.10
CA THR A 129 11.84 -9.33 0.59
C THR A 129 12.87 -8.50 1.35
N LEU A 130 13.10 -8.78 2.63
CA LEU A 130 14.05 -8.09 3.50
C LEU A 130 15.48 -8.06 2.93
N ASN A 131 15.86 -9.12 2.19
CA ASN A 131 17.17 -9.23 1.53
C ASN A 131 17.25 -8.50 0.17
N LYS A 132 16.13 -8.01 -0.35
CA LYS A 132 16.01 -7.44 -1.71
C LYS A 132 15.52 -5.99 -1.70
N CYS A 133 15.12 -5.47 -0.55
CA CYS A 133 14.53 -4.15 -0.42
C CYS A 133 15.55 -3.06 -0.16
N THR A 134 15.14 -1.82 -0.39
CA THR A 134 15.90 -0.62 0.00
C THR A 134 15.92 -0.47 1.53
N GLU A 135 16.84 0.32 2.05
CA GLU A 135 16.98 0.60 3.49
C GLU A 135 15.65 1.05 4.13
N TRP A 136 14.95 1.98 3.49
CA TRP A 136 13.62 2.40 3.94
C TRP A 136 12.60 1.25 3.97
N GLY A 137 12.66 0.37 2.97
CA GLY A 137 11.81 -0.82 2.93
C GLY A 137 12.14 -1.84 4.04
N GLN A 138 13.42 -1.95 4.42
CA GLN A 138 13.84 -2.77 5.56
C GLN A 138 13.23 -2.24 6.85
N VAL A 139 13.27 -0.92 7.08
CA VAL A 139 12.67 -0.30 8.27
C VAL A 139 11.18 -0.64 8.39
N PHE A 140 10.40 -0.50 7.32
CA PHE A 140 8.96 -0.84 7.35
C PHE A 140 8.69 -2.32 7.62
N ILE A 141 9.48 -3.21 7.02
CA ILE A 141 9.34 -4.66 7.25
C ILE A 141 9.70 -5.00 8.70
N LEU A 142 10.82 -4.48 9.21
CA LEU A 142 11.26 -4.74 10.58
C LEU A 142 10.28 -4.19 11.61
N ASP A 143 9.72 -3.00 11.39
CA ASP A 143 8.66 -2.45 12.25
C ASP A 143 7.43 -3.38 12.26
N SER A 144 7.02 -3.86 11.10
CA SER A 144 5.91 -4.81 10.98
C SER A 144 6.20 -6.14 11.69
N LEU A 145 7.41 -6.68 11.54
CA LEU A 145 7.85 -7.91 12.20
C LEU A 145 7.95 -7.75 13.72
N SER A 146 8.30 -6.56 14.22
CA SER A 146 8.36 -6.30 15.66
C SER A 146 6.99 -6.42 16.36
N LYS A 147 5.91 -6.19 15.60
CA LYS A 147 4.51 -6.32 16.03
C LYS A 147 3.99 -7.77 15.89
N TYR A 148 4.72 -8.66 15.20
CA TYR A 148 4.33 -10.07 15.03
C TYR A 148 4.66 -10.88 16.29
N LYS A 149 3.70 -11.71 16.72
CA LYS A 149 3.89 -12.68 17.79
C LYS A 149 4.03 -14.07 17.16
N ALA A 150 5.23 -14.64 17.27
CA ALA A 150 5.49 -16.02 16.83
C ALA A 150 4.64 -17.00 17.65
N ASP A 151 4.21 -18.07 16.98
CA ASP A 151 3.39 -19.12 17.59
C ASP A 151 4.25 -20.06 18.47
N ASP A 152 5.49 -20.31 18.08
CA ASP A 152 6.42 -21.15 18.84
C ASP A 152 7.89 -20.65 18.81
N ALA A 153 8.72 -21.27 19.64
CA ALA A 153 10.13 -20.91 19.79
C ALA A 153 10.95 -21.17 18.51
N ARG A 154 10.56 -22.17 17.70
CA ARG A 154 11.29 -22.54 16.47
C ARG A 154 11.01 -21.52 15.36
N GLU A 155 9.77 -21.06 15.26
CA GLU A 155 9.39 -19.97 14.36
C GLU A 155 10.12 -18.68 14.75
N ALA A 156 10.13 -18.34 16.04
CA ALA A 156 10.85 -17.18 16.55
C ALA A 156 12.36 -17.24 16.21
N GLU A 157 13.00 -18.39 16.43
CA GLU A 157 14.41 -18.62 16.10
C GLU A 157 14.67 -18.42 14.60
N ASN A 158 13.85 -19.00 13.73
CA ASN A 158 13.96 -18.84 12.27
C ASN A 158 13.80 -17.37 11.83
N ILE A 159 12.85 -16.63 12.41
CA ILE A 159 12.69 -15.19 12.12
C ILE A 159 13.97 -14.43 12.51
N VAL A 160 14.49 -14.69 13.73
CA VAL A 160 15.69 -14.01 14.24
C VAL A 160 16.92 -14.32 13.39
N GLU A 161 17.14 -15.58 13.00
CA GLU A 161 18.26 -15.97 12.13
C GLU A 161 18.22 -15.23 10.78
N ARG A 162 17.02 -14.99 10.25
CA ARG A 162 16.82 -14.32 8.95
C ARG A 162 16.93 -12.80 9.05
N VAL A 163 16.64 -12.23 10.22
CA VAL A 163 16.76 -10.78 10.48
C VAL A 163 18.18 -10.39 10.91
N THR A 164 18.90 -11.26 11.62
CA THR A 164 20.23 -10.99 12.19
C THR A 164 21.23 -10.39 11.19
N PRO A 165 21.36 -10.86 9.94
CA PRO A 165 22.30 -10.29 8.97
C PRO A 165 22.06 -8.81 8.65
N GLN A 166 20.82 -8.33 8.84
CA GLN A 166 20.45 -6.94 8.57
C GLN A 166 20.84 -5.98 9.71
N LEU A 167 21.17 -6.52 10.89
CA LEU A 167 21.52 -5.75 12.09
C LEU A 167 23.04 -5.66 12.30
N GLN A 168 23.85 -6.36 11.51
CA GLN A 168 25.31 -6.40 11.62
C GLN A 168 26.01 -5.23 10.89
N LEU A 169 25.36 -4.07 10.82
CA LEU A 169 25.95 -2.83 10.32
C LEU A 169 26.87 -2.18 11.36
#